data_AF-A0A4W5MC91-F1
#
_entry.id   AF-A0A4W5MC91-F1
#
_cell.length_a   1.000
_cell.length_b   1.000
_cell.length_c   1.000
_cell.angle_alpha   90.00
_cell.angle_beta   90.00
_cell.angle_gamma   90.00
#
_symmetry.space_group_name_H-M   'P 1'
#
loop_
_entity.id
_entity.type
_entity.pdbx_description
1 polymer ?
#
loop_
_entity_poly.entity_id
_entity_poly.type
_entity_poly.pdbx_seq_one_letter_code
_entity_poly.pdbx_strand_id
1 'polypeptide(L)'
;MWSSQHIALNHITQQHMLKYITFFILSHLQIELHVHLDGAVRVETILDVAKRRGIALSACTVEDMTQICVIHQPATLTEFLGKFAEYMHVIAGDREAIKRIAYEFVEDKAKEGVIYVEVRYSPHLLANTDVEPIPWNQKE
;
A
#
# COMPACT_ATOMS: atom_id res chain seq x y z
N MET A 1 -30.99 9.29 -28.62
CA MET A 1 -30.33 7.98 -28.88
C MET A 1 -28.90 8.10 -29.44
N TRP A 2 -28.49 9.25 -30.00
CA TRP A 2 -27.14 9.45 -30.57
C TRP A 2 -26.04 9.89 -29.57
N SER A 3 -26.39 10.29 -28.34
CA SER A 3 -25.41 10.71 -27.33
C SER A 3 -24.69 9.55 -26.64
N SER A 4 -25.40 8.43 -26.41
CA SER A 4 -24.85 7.28 -25.68
C SER A 4 -23.79 6.49 -26.46
N GLN A 5 -23.86 6.47 -27.80
CA GLN A 5 -22.90 5.74 -28.64
C GLN A 5 -21.54 6.46 -28.75
N HIS A 6 -21.51 7.79 -28.76
CA HIS A 6 -20.26 8.57 -28.76
C HIS A 6 -19.51 8.50 -27.42
N ILE A 7 -20.23 8.49 -26.30
CA ILE A 7 -19.64 8.33 -24.96
C ILE A 7 -18.99 6.94 -24.84
N ALA A 8 -19.64 5.89 -25.35
CA ALA A 8 -19.11 4.53 -25.35
C ALA A 8 -17.85 4.38 -26.22
N LEU A 9 -17.81 4.99 -27.41
CA LEU A 9 -16.63 4.96 -28.30
C LEU A 9 -15.41 5.67 -27.67
N ASN A 10 -15.61 6.80 -26.99
CA ASN A 10 -14.54 7.48 -26.26
C ASN A 10 -14.03 6.68 -25.05
N HIS A 11 -14.91 5.94 -24.38
CA HIS A 11 -14.53 5.07 -23.27
C HIS A 11 -13.67 3.88 -23.73
N ILE A 12 -14.02 3.27 -24.87
CA ILE A 12 -13.31 2.13 -25.44
C ILE A 12 -11.91 2.55 -25.93
N THR A 13 -11.78 3.70 -26.58
CA THR A 13 -10.49 4.23 -27.02
C THR A 13 -9.60 4.64 -25.84
N GLN A 14 -10.14 5.24 -24.78
CA GLN A 14 -9.38 5.53 -23.56
C GLN A 14 -8.91 4.26 -22.83
N GLN A 15 -9.76 3.24 -22.70
CA GLN A 15 -9.36 1.96 -22.09
C GLN A 15 -8.29 1.23 -22.90
N HIS A 16 -8.36 1.27 -24.24
CA HIS A 16 -7.31 0.73 -25.10
C HIS A 16 -6.00 1.49 -24.91
N MET A 17 -6.04 2.83 -24.91
CA MET A 17 -4.85 3.66 -24.71
C MET A 17 -4.20 3.41 -23.33
N LEU A 18 -4.99 3.30 -22.26
CA LEU A 18 -4.51 2.93 -20.92
C LEU A 18 -3.82 1.56 -20.94
N LYS A 19 -4.43 0.55 -21.56
CA LYS A 19 -3.79 -0.78 -21.72
C LYS A 19 -2.47 -0.71 -22.47
N TYR A 20 -2.40 0.07 -23.55
CA TYR A 20 -1.16 0.25 -24.31
C TYR A 20 -0.07 0.96 -23.49
N ILE A 21 -0.43 2.01 -22.74
CA ILE A 21 0.50 2.73 -21.86
C ILE A 21 0.99 1.80 -20.74
N THR A 22 0.10 1.07 -20.08
CA THR A 22 0.47 0.09 -19.04
C THR A 22 1.37 -1.00 -19.62
N PHE A 23 1.03 -1.56 -20.79
CA PHE A 23 1.87 -2.55 -21.47
C PHE A 23 3.25 -1.96 -21.79
N PHE A 24 3.31 -0.74 -22.31
CA PHE A 24 4.56 -0.06 -22.63
C PHE A 24 5.41 0.21 -21.38
N ILE A 25 4.81 0.66 -20.28
CA ILE A 25 5.54 0.92 -19.02
C ILE A 25 6.05 -0.39 -18.42
N LEU A 26 5.22 -1.43 -18.37
CA LEU A 26 5.59 -2.74 -17.83
C LEU A 26 6.55 -3.52 -18.75
N SER A 27 6.64 -3.16 -20.04
CA SER A 27 7.59 -3.77 -20.96
C SER A 27 9.02 -3.23 -20.82
N HIS A 28 9.24 -2.21 -19.98
CA HIS A 28 10.57 -1.68 -19.68
C HIS A 28 11.02 -2.11 -18.29
N LEU A 29 12.30 -2.45 -18.16
CA LEU A 29 12.92 -2.76 -16.88
C LEU A 29 13.05 -1.47 -16.07
N GLN A 30 12.67 -1.51 -14.80
CA GLN A 30 12.64 -0.35 -13.92
C GLN A 30 13.60 -0.49 -12.74
N ILE A 31 14.06 0.66 -12.24
CA ILE A 31 14.89 0.80 -11.04
C ILE A 31 14.15 1.77 -10.11
N GLU A 32 13.92 1.38 -8.86
CA GLU A 32 13.22 2.21 -7.88
C GLU A 32 14.08 2.44 -6.64
N LEU A 33 14.53 3.67 -6.44
CA LEU A 33 15.47 4.01 -5.35
C LEU A 33 14.78 4.67 -4.14
N HIS A 34 13.48 4.92 -4.24
CA HIS A 34 12.73 5.64 -3.21
C HIS A 34 11.34 5.05 -3.06
N VAL A 35 11.23 4.07 -2.17
CA VAL A 35 9.94 3.52 -1.76
C VAL A 35 10.00 3.08 -0.30
N HIS A 36 8.92 3.36 0.42
CA HIS A 36 8.78 3.04 1.83
C HIS A 36 8.08 1.68 1.98
N LEU A 37 8.69 0.73 2.70
CA LEU A 37 8.11 -0.60 2.91
C LEU A 37 6.78 -0.51 3.66
N ASP A 38 6.78 0.27 4.73
CA ASP A 38 5.62 0.53 5.57
C ASP A 38 4.49 1.24 4.81
N GLY A 39 4.82 2.02 3.77
CA GLY A 39 3.85 2.63 2.86
C GLY A 39 3.41 1.77 1.67
N ALA A 40 3.95 0.55 1.51
CA ALA A 40 3.72 -0.34 0.37
C ALA A 40 3.09 -1.68 0.79
N VAL A 41 2.32 -1.68 1.89
CA VAL A 41 1.66 -2.87 2.43
C VAL A 41 0.33 -3.13 1.70
N ARG A 42 0.07 -4.39 1.33
CA ARG A 42 -1.22 -4.81 0.77
C ARG A 42 -2.34 -4.62 1.79
N VAL A 43 -3.47 -4.06 1.37
CA VAL A 43 -4.64 -3.84 2.22
C VAL A 43 -5.22 -5.17 2.73
N GLU A 44 -5.20 -6.19 1.89
CA GLU A 44 -5.60 -7.56 2.23
C GLU A 44 -4.75 -8.11 3.39
N THR A 45 -3.45 -7.84 3.38
CA THR A 45 -2.52 -8.27 4.43
C THR A 45 -2.77 -7.53 5.74
N ILE A 46 -3.11 -6.24 5.69
CA ILE A 46 -3.52 -5.49 6.89
C ILE A 46 -4.76 -6.15 7.52
N LEU A 47 -5.81 -6.41 6.73
CA LEU A 47 -7.05 -7.01 7.24
C LEU A 47 -6.83 -8.43 7.78
N ASP A 48 -6.06 -9.25 7.07
CA ASP A 48 -5.74 -10.62 7.49
C ASP A 48 -4.94 -10.65 8.80
N VAL A 49 -3.91 -9.81 8.92
CA VAL A 49 -3.11 -9.71 10.15
C VAL A 49 -3.94 -9.16 11.30
N ALA A 50 -4.79 -8.16 11.06
CA ALA A 50 -5.68 -7.61 12.09
C ALA A 50 -6.62 -8.69 12.64
N LYS A 51 -7.24 -9.46 11.75
CA LYS A 51 -8.09 -10.60 12.12
C LYS A 51 -7.31 -11.66 12.91
N ARG A 52 -6.11 -12.02 12.44
CA ARG A 52 -5.24 -13.00 13.12
C ARG A 52 -4.81 -12.55 14.52
N ARG A 53 -4.48 -11.27 14.68
CA ARG A 53 -4.03 -10.68 15.96
C ARG A 53 -5.18 -10.26 16.88
N GLY A 54 -6.42 -10.30 16.40
CA GLY A 54 -7.59 -9.82 17.15
C GLY A 54 -7.60 -8.30 17.36
N ILE A 55 -7.01 -7.54 16.43
CA ILE A 55 -6.97 -6.08 16.46
C ILE A 55 -8.17 -5.54 15.68
N ALA A 56 -8.97 -4.68 16.31
CA ALA A 56 -10.10 -4.04 15.65
C ALA A 56 -9.62 -2.91 14.72
N LEU A 57 -10.13 -2.89 13.49
CA LEU A 57 -9.92 -1.83 12.52
C LEU A 57 -11.23 -1.04 12.31
N SER A 58 -11.08 0.17 11.81
CA SER A 58 -12.19 1.04 11.38
C SER A 58 -12.88 0.53 10.10
N ALA A 59 -12.25 -0.40 9.37
CA ALA A 59 -12.78 -1.03 8.17
C ALA A 59 -12.69 -2.56 8.24
N CYS A 60 -13.67 -3.25 7.62
CA CYS A 60 -13.75 -4.71 7.55
C CYS A 60 -13.63 -5.26 6.12
N THR A 61 -13.57 -4.39 5.12
CA THR A 61 -13.47 -4.74 3.70
C THR A 61 -12.23 -4.11 3.08
N VAL A 62 -11.75 -4.68 1.97
CA VAL A 62 -10.59 -4.16 1.24
C VAL A 62 -10.91 -2.77 0.71
N GLU A 63 -12.13 -2.57 0.20
CA GLU A 63 -12.61 -1.31 -0.34
C GLU A 63 -12.59 -0.21 0.72
N ASP A 64 -13.20 -0.45 1.89
CA ASP A 64 -13.28 0.54 2.97
C ASP A 64 -11.89 0.87 3.51
N MET A 65 -11.04 -0.14 3.72
CA MET A 65 -9.69 0.06 4.22
C MET A 65 -8.82 0.82 3.20
N THR A 66 -9.03 0.58 1.90
CA THR A 66 -8.36 1.35 0.83
C THR A 66 -8.76 2.83 0.88
N GLN A 67 -10.05 3.13 1.05
CA GLN A 67 -10.52 4.53 1.19
C GLN A 67 -9.89 5.23 2.39
N ILE A 68 -9.65 4.49 3.47
CA ILE A 68 -9.00 5.02 4.68
C ILE A 68 -7.52 5.27 4.44
N CYS A 69 -6.79 4.34 3.80
CA CYS A 69 -5.35 4.47 3.59
C CYS A 69 -4.96 5.48 2.50
N VAL A 70 -5.81 5.68 1.48
CA VAL A 70 -5.47 6.49 0.31
C VAL A 70 -5.82 7.97 0.51
N ILE A 71 -5.01 8.85 -0.05
CA ILE A 71 -5.30 10.28 -0.20
C ILE A 71 -5.81 10.53 -1.61
N HIS A 72 -7.09 10.90 -1.72
CA HIS A 72 -7.78 11.11 -3.01
C HIS A 72 -7.66 12.52 -3.56
N GLN A 73 -7.28 13.50 -2.72
CA GLN A 73 -7.09 14.89 -3.10
C GLN A 73 -5.77 15.40 -2.52
N PRO A 74 -5.08 16.34 -3.17
CA PRO A 74 -3.84 16.91 -2.63
C PRO A 74 -4.02 17.37 -1.17
N ALA A 75 -3.08 16.97 -0.33
CA ALA A 75 -3.09 17.21 1.10
C ALA A 75 -1.69 17.61 1.58
N THR A 76 -1.60 18.06 2.83
CA THR A 76 -0.33 18.36 3.48
C THR A 76 0.46 17.08 3.80
N LEU A 77 1.77 17.21 3.96
CA LEU A 77 2.62 16.10 4.40
C LEU A 77 2.14 15.51 5.73
N THR A 78 1.70 16.36 6.67
CA THR A 78 1.19 15.92 7.97
C THR A 78 -0.07 15.07 7.83
N GLU A 79 -1.00 15.45 6.95
CA GLU A 79 -2.20 14.66 6.66
C GLU A 79 -1.84 13.31 6.02
N PHE A 80 -0.86 13.29 5.11
CA PHE A 80 -0.31 12.05 4.55
C PHE A 80 0.29 11.13 5.62
N LEU A 81 1.15 11.67 6.49
CA LEU A 81 1.75 10.89 7.58
C LEU A 81 0.70 10.37 8.57
N GLY A 82 -0.42 11.07 8.73
CA GLY A 82 -1.55 10.61 9.54
C GLY A 82 -2.13 9.26 9.10
N LYS A 83 -2.03 8.92 7.81
CA LYS A 83 -2.54 7.64 7.27
C LYS A 83 -1.85 6.40 7.85
N PHE A 84 -0.59 6.51 8.29
CA PHE A 84 0.13 5.40 8.89
C PHE A 84 -0.50 4.95 10.22
N ALA A 85 -1.16 5.85 10.96
CA ALA A 85 -1.81 5.53 12.23
C ALA A 85 -2.98 4.53 12.05
N GLU A 86 -3.60 4.51 10.87
CA GLU A 86 -4.77 3.68 10.55
C GLU A 86 -4.44 2.17 10.50
N TYR A 87 -3.19 1.79 10.24
CA TYR A 87 -2.82 0.37 10.07
C TYR A 87 -1.49 -0.06 10.69
N MET A 88 -0.54 0.84 10.97
CA MET A 88 0.80 0.42 11.42
C MET A 88 0.76 -0.36 12.74
N HIS A 89 -0.19 -0.06 13.62
CA HIS A 89 -0.41 -0.79 14.86
C HIS A 89 -0.77 -2.28 14.66
N VAL A 90 -1.27 -2.65 13.49
CA VAL A 90 -1.56 -4.04 13.10
C VAL A 90 -0.29 -4.80 12.73
N ILE A 91 0.69 -4.13 12.13
CA ILE A 91 1.92 -4.75 11.61
C ILE A 91 3.03 -4.73 12.65
N ALA A 92 3.25 -3.59 13.31
CA ALA A 92 4.33 -3.40 14.26
C ALA A 92 4.19 -4.38 15.46
N GLY A 93 5.33 -4.91 15.91
CA GLY A 93 5.41 -5.93 16.96
C GLY A 93 5.12 -7.37 16.51
N ASP A 94 4.74 -7.61 15.24
CA ASP A 94 4.47 -8.96 14.73
C ASP A 94 5.51 -9.40 13.70
N ARG A 95 6.37 -10.34 14.10
CA ARG A 95 7.50 -10.84 13.29
C ARG A 95 7.05 -11.48 11.98
N GLU A 96 5.95 -12.22 12.00
CA GLU A 96 5.43 -12.87 10.80
C GLU A 96 4.81 -11.86 9.84
N ALA A 97 4.11 -10.84 10.37
CA ALA A 97 3.59 -9.75 9.55
C ALA A 97 4.72 -8.96 8.88
N ILE A 98 5.76 -8.58 9.65
CA ILE A 98 6.91 -7.82 9.13
C ILE A 98 7.64 -8.61 8.04
N LYS A 99 7.87 -9.91 8.25
CA LYS A 99 8.47 -10.78 7.23
C LYS A 99 7.59 -10.89 6.00
N ARG A 100 6.28 -11.06 6.18
CA ARG A 100 5.32 -11.18 5.08
C ARG A 100 5.29 -9.92 4.21
N ILE A 101 5.17 -8.73 4.80
CA ILE A 101 5.11 -7.49 4.00
C ILE A 101 6.39 -7.27 3.19
N ALA A 102 7.56 -7.65 3.74
CA ALA A 102 8.82 -7.56 3.00
C ALA A 102 8.86 -8.52 1.80
N TYR A 103 8.32 -9.72 1.96
CA TYR A 103 8.22 -10.70 0.88
C TYR A 103 7.21 -10.28 -0.20
N GLU A 104 6.00 -9.89 0.21
CA GLU A 104 4.93 -9.42 -0.68
C GLU A 104 5.33 -8.18 -1.46
N PHE A 105 6.08 -7.26 -0.83
CA PHE A 105 6.65 -6.09 -1.49
C PHE A 105 7.52 -6.49 -2.68
N VAL A 106 8.43 -7.45 -2.53
CA VAL A 106 9.30 -7.91 -3.63
C VAL A 106 8.48 -8.59 -4.73
N GLU A 107 7.45 -9.38 -4.38
CA GLU A 107 6.54 -9.96 -5.38
C GLU A 107 5.84 -8.88 -6.22
N ASP A 108 5.40 -7.80 -5.59
CA ASP A 108 4.68 -6.74 -6.29
C ASP A 108 5.62 -5.90 -7.16
N LYS A 109 6.83 -5.59 -6.66
CA LYS A 109 7.88 -4.95 -7.47
C LYS A 109 8.29 -5.77 -8.69
N ALA A 110 8.35 -7.10 -8.55
CA ALA A 110 8.59 -7.97 -9.71
C ALA A 110 7.45 -7.90 -10.76
N LYS A 111 6.18 -7.84 -10.32
CA LYS A 111 5.02 -7.68 -11.24
C LYS A 111 5.01 -6.30 -11.92
N GLU A 112 5.57 -5.29 -11.28
CA GLU A 112 5.74 -3.93 -11.83
C GLU A 112 6.90 -3.81 -12.83
N GLY A 113 7.69 -4.87 -13.04
CA GLY A 113 8.86 -4.85 -13.93
C GLY A 113 10.11 -4.22 -13.30
N VAL A 114 10.11 -4.04 -11.97
CA VAL A 114 11.26 -3.50 -11.23
C VAL A 114 12.31 -4.59 -11.06
N ILE A 115 13.51 -4.36 -11.60
CA ILE A 115 14.63 -5.31 -11.53
C ILE A 115 15.60 -5.00 -10.38
N TYR A 116 15.54 -3.79 -9.83
CA TYR A 116 16.32 -3.36 -8.68
C TYR A 116 15.54 -2.34 -7.87
N VAL A 117 15.46 -2.57 -6.56
CA VAL A 117 14.73 -1.69 -5.64
C VAL A 117 15.50 -1.48 -4.34
N GLU A 118 15.57 -0.22 -3.90
CA GLU A 118 16.06 0.17 -2.58
C GLU A 118 14.88 0.60 -1.72
N VAL A 119 14.37 -0.34 -0.94
CA VAL A 119 13.28 -0.08 0.00
C VAL A 119 13.82 0.46 1.32
N ARG A 120 13.12 1.45 1.90
CA ARG A 120 13.46 2.05 3.19
C ARG A 120 12.31 1.91 4.18
N TYR A 121 12.63 1.89 5.46
CA TYR A 121 11.65 1.90 6.57
C TYR A 121 12.35 2.33 7.87
N SER A 122 11.56 2.71 8.88
CA SER A 122 12.08 2.91 10.24
C SER A 122 11.91 1.62 11.06
N PRO A 123 12.99 0.91 11.45
CA PRO A 123 12.86 -0.29 12.25
C PRO A 123 12.21 -0.02 13.61
N HIS A 124 12.46 1.16 14.18
CA HIS A 124 11.85 1.60 15.44
C HIS A 124 10.32 1.67 15.35
N LEU A 125 9.75 2.03 14.19
CA LEU A 125 8.29 2.07 14.00
C LEU A 125 7.66 0.68 13.82
N LEU A 126 8.46 -0.38 13.63
CA LEU A 126 8.00 -1.76 13.53
C LEU A 126 8.27 -2.57 14.81
N ALA A 127 9.04 -2.03 15.74
CA ALA A 127 9.38 -2.67 17.01
C ALA A 127 8.33 -2.38 18.09
N ASN A 128 8.25 -3.28 19.09
CA ASN A 128 7.43 -3.12 20.29
C ASN A 128 8.23 -3.26 21.60
N THR A 129 9.54 -3.49 21.53
CA THR A 129 10.47 -3.61 22.66
C THR A 129 11.79 -2.93 22.28
N ASP A 130 12.59 -2.54 23.27
CA ASP A 130 13.87 -1.83 23.10
C ASP A 130 13.78 -0.54 22.25
N VAL A 131 12.65 0.16 22.29
CA VAL A 131 12.39 1.42 21.59
C VAL A 131 11.60 2.38 22.49
N GLU A 132 12.02 3.66 22.54
CA GLU A 132 11.40 4.69 23.39
C GLU A 132 11.08 5.97 22.57
N PRO A 133 9.83 6.45 22.55
CA PRO A 133 8.63 5.79 23.07
C PRO A 133 8.24 4.56 22.23
N ILE A 134 7.60 3.56 22.85
CA ILE A 134 7.01 2.43 22.11
C ILE A 134 5.95 3.01 21.13
N PRO A 135 6.08 2.75 19.82
CA PRO A 135 5.19 3.35 18.83
C PRO A 135 3.78 2.75 18.91
N TRP A 136 2.82 3.50 18.36
CA TRP A 136 1.43 3.06 18.15
C TRP A 136 0.67 2.62 19.40
N ASN A 137 1.06 3.11 20.59
CA ASN A 137 0.47 2.76 21.88
C ASN A 137 0.48 1.25 22.18
N GLN A 138 1.49 0.53 21.65
CA GLN A 138 1.65 -0.89 21.92
C GLN A 138 2.20 -1.13 23.33
N LYS A 139 2.01 -2.36 23.81
CA LYS A 139 2.71 -2.88 24.98
C LYS A 139 3.93 -3.67 24.51
N GLU A 140 4.92 -3.74 25.39
CA GLU A 140 6.07 -4.63 25.24
C GLU A 140 5.66 -6.10 25.19
#